data_AF-A0A8T6W5G5-F1
#
_entry.id   AF-A0A8T6W5G5-F1
#
_cell.length_a   1.000
_cell.length_b   1.000
_cell.length_c   1.000
_cell.angle_alpha   90.00
_cell.angle_beta   90.00
_cell.angle_gamma   90.00
#
_symmetry.space_group_name_H-M   'P 1'
#
loop_
_entity.id
_entity.type
_entity.pdbx_description
1 polymer ?
#
loop_
_entity_poly.entity_id
_entity_poly.type
_entity_poly.pdbx_seq_one_letter_code
_entity_poly.pdbx_strand_id
1 'polypeptide(L)' 'MAESYAEAPPQREPIAAAPPQGGAPPAPGGAEFGGVIFLGPIPIVFGKGQRSSKWMMIGSIVFGILMIVFLLGLFL' A
#
# COMPACT_ATOMS: atom_id res chain seq x y z
N MET A 1 62.17 -12.88 43.84
CA MET A 1 61.80 -12.47 42.47
C MET A 1 60.72 -13.43 42.01
N ALA A 2 59.45 -13.06 42.20
CA ALA A 2 58.30 -13.84 41.76
C ALA A 2 57.64 -13.01 40.65
N GLU A 3 57.67 -13.55 39.44
CA GLU A 3 57.10 -12.93 38.26
C GLU A 3 55.58 -12.90 38.42
N SER A 4 55.04 -11.69 38.55
CA SER A 4 53.62 -11.42 38.51
C SER A 4 53.12 -11.71 37.09
N TYR A 5 52.60 -12.92 36.87
CA TYR A 5 51.87 -13.27 35.66
C TYR A 5 50.64 -12.38 35.57
N ALA A 6 50.74 -11.33 34.76
CA ALA A 6 49.59 -10.51 34.41
C ALA A 6 48.66 -11.37 33.56
N GLU A 7 47.54 -11.77 34.15
CA GLU A 7 46.44 -12.46 33.46
C GLU A 7 46.03 -11.61 32.24
N ALA A 8 46.18 -12.17 31.04
CA ALA A 8 45.80 -11.47 29.82
C ALA A 8 44.29 -11.20 29.83
N PRO A 9 43.82 -10.01 29.43
CA PRO A 9 42.40 -9.68 29.44
C PRO A 9 41.63 -10.70 28.58
N PRO A 10 40.41 -11.10 29.01
CA PRO A 10 39.61 -12.08 28.28
C PRO A 10 39.40 -11.59 26.85
N GLN A 11 39.89 -12.38 25.89
CA GLN A 11 39.70 -12.09 24.47
C GLN A 11 38.21 -12.17 24.19
N ARG A 12 37.59 -11.02 23.93
CA ARG A 12 36.20 -10.97 23.47
C ARG A 12 36.16 -11.69 22.13
N GLU A 13 35.54 -12.87 22.11
CA GLU A 13 35.27 -13.57 20.86
C GLU A 13 34.58 -12.58 19.91
N PRO A 14 34.95 -12.54 18.61
CA PRO A 14 34.21 -11.78 17.63
C PRO A 14 32.78 -12.28 17.69
N ILE A 15 31.85 -11.44 18.16
CA ILE A 15 30.43 -11.76 18.14
C ILE A 15 30.11 -12.00 16.67
N ALA A 16 29.99 -13.27 16.29
CA ALA A 16 29.62 -13.64 14.94
C ALA A 16 28.33 -12.88 14.64
N ALA A 17 28.40 -11.97 13.67
CA ALA A 17 27.27 -11.13 13.33
C ALA A 17 26.07 -12.05 13.08
N ALA A 18 25.01 -11.87 13.88
CA ALA A 18 23.79 -12.61 13.68
C ALA A 18 23.37 -12.44 12.22
N PRO A 19 22.95 -13.52 11.52
CA PRO A 19 22.52 -13.42 10.13
C PRO A 19 21.48 -12.31 10.03
N PRO A 20 21.48 -11.51 8.94
CA PRO A 20 20.52 -10.41 8.78
C PRO A 20 19.13 -11.01 8.97
N GLN A 21 18.47 -10.63 10.08
CA GLN A 21 17.10 -11.02 10.33
C GLN A 21 16.31 -10.45 9.16
N GLY A 22 15.90 -11.33 8.25
CA GLY A 22 15.21 -10.98 7.03
C GLY A 22 14.12 -9.99 7.38
N GLY A 23 14.20 -8.80 6.79
CA GLY A 23 13.30 -7.70 7.08
C GLY A 23 11.87 -8.21 7.08
N ALA A 24 11.13 -7.89 8.15
CA ALA A 24 9.74 -8.28 8.31
C ALA A 24 8.99 -8.05 6.99
N PRO A 25 8.12 -8.98 6.56
CA PRO A 25 7.28 -8.78 5.38
C PRO A 25 6.64 -7.38 5.45
N PRO A 26 6.65 -6.58 4.37
CA PRO A 26 5.99 -5.28 4.38
C PRO A 26 4.56 -5.47 4.88
N ALA A 27 4.18 -4.71 5.90
CA ALA A 27 2.88 -4.84 6.55
C ALA A 27 1.76 -4.84 5.49
N PRO A 28 0.75 -5.73 5.62
CA PRO A 28 -0.36 -5.80 4.67
C PRO A 28 -1.28 -4.60 4.89
N GLY A 29 -0.87 -3.45 4.37
CA GLY A 29 -1.52 -2.17 4.64
C GLY A 29 -1.19 -1.12 3.59
N GLY A 30 -0.93 -1.54 2.34
CA GLY A 30 -0.85 -0.61 1.23
C GLY A 30 -2.19 0.12 1.12
N ALA A 31 -2.18 1.43 1.37
CA ALA A 31 -3.40 2.22 1.37
C ALA A 31 -4.17 2.03 0.04
N GLU A 32 -5.48 1.81 0.15
CA GLU A 32 -6.35 1.67 -1.01
C GLU A 32 -6.63 3.06 -1.56
N PHE A 33 -6.03 3.39 -2.69
CA PHE A 33 -6.32 4.62 -3.43
C PHE A 33 -7.17 4.27 -4.65
N GLY A 34 -8.27 5.00 -4.84
CA GLY A 34 -9.14 4.86 -6.00
C GLY A 34 -9.92 6.15 -6.28
N GLY A 35 -10.35 6.34 -7.53
CA GLY A 35 -11.04 7.53 -8.00
C GLY A 35 -11.86 7.27 -9.26
N VAL A 36 -12.69 8.26 -9.62
CA VAL A 36 -13.48 8.28 -10.86
C VAL A 36 -13.26 9.62 -11.56
N ILE A 37 -12.93 9.58 -12.85
CA ILE A 37 -12.93 10.77 -13.73
C ILE A 37 -14.13 10.65 -14.66
N PHE A 38 -14.85 11.75 -14.87
CA PHE A 38 -15.94 11.85 -15.84
C PHE A 38 -15.45 12.60 -17.09
N LEU A 39 -15.41 11.91 -18.23
CA LEU A 39 -15.21 12.51 -19.55
C LEU A 39 -16.57 12.68 -20.21
N GLY A 40 -17.19 13.84 -19.97
CA GLY A 40 -18.61 14.01 -20.23
C GLY A 40 -19.43 12.99 -19.42
N PRO A 41 -20.47 12.36 -19.99
CA PRO A 41 -21.27 11.36 -19.28
C PRO A 41 -20.57 10.00 -19.11
N ILE A 42 -19.33 9.83 -19.61
CA ILE A 42 -18.60 8.56 -19.58
C ILE A 42 -17.69 8.51 -18.34
N PRO A 43 -17.98 7.67 -17.33
CA PRO A 43 -17.12 7.49 -16.17
C PRO A 43 -15.91 6.58 -16.48
N ILE A 44 -14.74 6.94 -15.96
CA ILE A 44 -13.54 6.11 -15.94
C ILE A 44 -13.13 5.88 -14.48
N VAL A 45 -13.11 4.63 -14.05
CA VAL A 45 -12.81 4.22 -12.67
C VAL A 45 -11.39 3.65 -12.60
N PHE A 46 -10.61 4.09 -11.62
CA PHE A 46 -9.24 3.63 -11.39
C PHE A 46 -8.97 3.45 -9.89
N GLY A 47 -8.08 2.53 -9.53
CA GLY A 47 -7.70 2.29 -8.14
C GLY A 47 -7.22 0.87 -7.87
N LYS A 48 -6.40 0.70 -6.82
CA LYS A 48 -5.85 -0.61 -6.41
C LYS A 48 -6.50 -1.08 -5.10
N GLY A 49 -7.59 -1.84 -5.22
CA GLY A 49 -8.29 -2.45 -4.08
C GLY A 49 -9.56 -3.18 -4.53
N GLN A 50 -9.58 -4.51 -4.48
CA GLN A 50 -10.69 -5.32 -5.02
C GLN A 50 -12.05 -5.06 -4.35
N ARG A 51 -12.05 -4.57 -3.09
CA ARG A 51 -13.26 -4.40 -2.30
C ARG A 51 -13.91 -3.03 -2.48
N SER A 52 -13.12 -1.95 -2.43
CA SER A 52 -13.61 -0.59 -2.73
C SER A 52 -13.88 -0.37 -4.22
N SER A 53 -13.16 -1.06 -5.11
CA SER A 53 -13.31 -0.92 -6.56
C SER A 53 -14.71 -1.29 -7.08
N LYS A 54 -15.38 -2.31 -6.51
CA LYS A 54 -16.73 -2.72 -6.96
C LYS A 54 -17.79 -1.65 -6.68
N TRP A 55 -17.76 -1.03 -5.50
CA TRP A 55 -18.71 0.01 -5.15
C TRP A 55 -18.50 1.29 -5.95
N MET A 56 -17.24 1.66 -6.21
CA MET A 56 -16.93 2.81 -7.09
C MET A 56 -17.43 2.57 -8.52
N MET A 57 -17.27 1.36 -9.04
CA MET A 57 -17.75 0.99 -10.37
C MET A 57 -19.28 1.03 -10.47
N ILE A 58 -20.01 0.50 -9.48
CA ILE A 58 -21.47 0.57 -9.47
C ILE A 58 -21.93 2.03 -9.36
N GLY A 59 -21.36 2.80 -8.43
CA GLY A 59 -21.69 4.20 -8.24
C GLY A 59 -21.45 5.04 -9.51
N SER A 60 -20.34 4.79 -10.21
CA SER A 60 -20.02 5.52 -11.44
C SER A 60 -20.99 5.20 -12.58
N ILE A 61 -21.39 3.93 -12.72
CA ILE A 61 -22.37 3.51 -13.74
C ILE A 61 -23.73 4.17 -13.47
N VAL A 62 -24.21 4.11 -12.22
CA VAL A 62 -25.48 4.73 -11.82
C VAL A 62 -25.45 6.22 -12.11
N PHE A 63 -24.38 6.91 -11.70
CA PHE A 63 -24.23 8.34 -11.94
C PHE A 63 -24.16 8.67 -13.43
N GLY A 64 -23.44 7.88 -14.23
CA GLY A 64 -23.38 8.04 -15.68
C GLY A 64 -24.75 7.95 -16.34
N ILE A 65 -25.56 6.96 -15.96
CA ILE A 65 -26.94 6.80 -16.46
C ILE A 65 -27.80 8.00 -16.09
N LEU A 66 -27.75 8.45 -14.83
CA LEU A 66 -28.47 9.65 -14.37
C LEU A 66 -28.08 10.89 -15.18
N MET A 67 -26.80 11.05 -15.48
CA MET A 67 -26.28 12.18 -16.25
C MET A 67 -26.79 12.16 -17.70
N ILE A 68 -26.86 10.97 -18.32
CA ILE A 68 -27.43 10.78 -19.66
C ILE A 68 -28.93 11.09 -19.65
N VAL A 69 -29.70 10.56 -18.69
CA VAL A 69 -31.14 10.80 -18.59
C VAL A 69 -31.43 12.29 -18.40
N PHE A 70 -30.66 12.96 -17.53
CA PHE A 70 -30.78 14.40 -17.30
C PHE A 70 -30.48 15.20 -18.57
N LEU A 71 -29.39 14.88 -19.29
CA LEU A 71 -29.06 15.51 -20.56
C LEU A 71 -30.20 15.30 -21.58
N LEU A 72 -30.65 14.06 -21.78
CA LEU A 72 -31.73 13.77 -22.72
C LEU A 72 -33.03 14.50 -22.36
N GLY A 73 -33.39 14.56 -21.07
CA GLY A 73 -34.56 15.30 -20.59
C GLY A 73 -34.43 16.82 -20.69
N LEU A 74 -33.22 17.37 -20.73
CA LEU A 74 -32.98 18.78 -20.98
C LEU A 74 -33.13 19.14 -22.47
N PHE A 75 -32.76 18.21 -23.36
CA PHE A 75 -32.75 18.41 -24.81
C PHE A 75 -34.05 17.98 -25.53
N LEU A 76 -34.98 17.35 -24.83
CA LEU A 76 -36.28 16.89 -25.34
C LEU A 76 -37.41 17.78 -24.85
#